data_AF-A0A537QY73-F1
#
_entry.id   AF-A0A537QY73-F1
#
_cell.length_a   1.000
_cell.length_b   1.000
_cell.length_c   1.000
_cell.angle_alpha   90.00
_cell.angle_beta   90.00
_cell.angle_gamma   90.00
#
_symmetry.space_group_name_H-M   'P 1'
#
loop_
_entity.id
_entity.type
_entity.pdbx_description
1 polymer ?
#
loop_
_entity_poly.entity_id
_entity_poly.type
_entity_poly.pdbx_seq_one_letter_code
_entity_poly.pdbx_strand_id
1 'polypeptide(L)'
;MARIWFYREMAPYSSQATPYVRLNGAVAGVSMPGGSFYRDVPPGHYHLSVDSYGVDFGQTRDVDLPPGATIFAKVVSNDNWIEGGGGGRGGGGYHRNTFYVWLYPFEAAWPIVLLAGAGGLLVLLAGCGPGLPLTGAVAISPVPVQQARIWFYRDQNPNEPMASPYIRVDGAIAAVSVPGGASYRDVAAGRHQISVESYVNDGNQTKLVDVPPGAQIYARVVPLDNYEEGGGEFGGGYHRNSFYLWLYPREVAWPAIARSVFYGSGGMLTAAVPAR
;
A
#
# COMPACT_ATOMS: atom_id res chain seq x y z
N MET A 1 -12.60 -16.32 9.01
CA MET A 1 -11.97 -15.04 8.63
C MET A 1 -13.00 -13.94 8.67
N ALA A 2 -12.59 -12.74 9.04
CA ALA A 2 -13.30 -11.50 8.84
C ALA A 2 -12.63 -10.70 7.71
N ARG A 3 -13.33 -9.71 7.14
CA ARG A 3 -12.85 -8.84 6.08
C ARG A 3 -13.03 -7.38 6.47
N ILE A 4 -11.99 -6.59 6.23
CA ILE A 4 -12.03 -5.13 6.39
C ILE A 4 -11.83 -4.52 5.01
N TRP A 5 -12.82 -3.78 4.52
CA TRP A 5 -12.67 -2.92 3.36
C TRP A 5 -12.20 -1.55 3.79
N PHE A 6 -11.15 -1.04 3.14
CA PHE A 6 -10.70 0.33 3.27
C PHE A 6 -11.01 1.07 1.97
N TYR A 7 -11.57 2.26 2.07
CA TYR A 7 -11.88 3.06 0.88
C TYR A 7 -11.79 4.55 1.17
N ARG A 8 -11.55 5.32 0.11
CA ARG A 8 -11.56 6.78 0.17
C ARG A 8 -12.21 7.34 -1.08
N GLU A 9 -13.13 8.27 -0.88
CA GLU A 9 -13.81 8.95 -1.97
C GLU A 9 -12.83 9.87 -2.73
N MET A 10 -13.02 9.97 -4.04
CA MET A 10 -12.41 11.05 -4.82
C MET A 10 -13.31 12.27 -4.71
N ALA A 11 -12.86 13.31 -4.01
CA ALA A 11 -13.56 14.59 -3.97
C ALA A 11 -12.66 15.71 -4.52
N PRO A 12 -13.20 16.69 -5.27
CA PRO A 12 -12.43 17.76 -5.93
C PRO A 12 -11.57 18.62 -4.98
N TYR A 13 -11.92 18.62 -3.70
CA TYR A 13 -11.27 19.39 -2.64
C TYR A 13 -10.77 18.48 -1.51
N SER A 14 -10.46 17.22 -1.83
CA SER A 14 -9.85 16.28 -0.89
C SER A 14 -8.37 16.10 -1.17
N SER A 15 -7.61 15.82 -0.10
CA SER A 15 -6.17 15.70 -0.16
C SER A 15 -5.73 14.65 -1.17
N GLN A 16 -4.82 15.01 -2.06
CA GLN A 16 -4.25 14.05 -3.00
C GLN A 16 -3.15 13.19 -2.38
N ALA A 17 -2.84 13.38 -1.09
CA ALA A 17 -1.85 12.55 -0.42
C ALA A 17 -2.37 11.12 -0.27
N THR A 18 -1.44 10.19 -0.39
CA THR A 18 -1.67 8.75 -0.24
C THR A 18 -1.05 8.31 1.09
N PRO A 19 -1.74 8.38 2.24
CA PRO A 19 -1.18 7.91 3.51
C PRO A 19 -1.26 6.39 3.65
N TYR A 20 -0.41 5.83 4.50
CA TYR A 20 -0.51 4.44 4.91
C TYR A 20 -1.71 4.22 5.82
N VAL A 21 -2.44 3.14 5.57
CA VAL A 21 -3.43 2.59 6.49
C VAL A 21 -2.74 1.53 7.33
N ARG A 22 -3.01 1.50 8.63
CA ARG A 22 -2.43 0.55 9.58
C ARG A 22 -3.48 -0.29 10.29
N LEU A 23 -3.13 -1.56 10.50
CA LEU A 23 -3.82 -2.53 11.32
C LEU A 23 -2.88 -2.95 12.45
N ASN A 24 -3.26 -2.67 13.69
CA ASN A 24 -2.42 -2.95 14.88
C ASN A 24 -1.00 -2.37 14.74
N GLY A 25 -0.89 -1.18 14.14
CA GLY A 25 0.39 -0.50 13.90
C GLY A 25 1.17 -0.99 12.67
N ALA A 26 0.82 -2.15 12.08
CA ALA A 26 1.44 -2.65 10.87
C ALA A 26 0.77 -2.06 9.61
N VAL A 27 1.53 -1.80 8.54
CA VAL A 27 0.97 -1.25 7.29
C VAL A 27 0.03 -2.28 6.66
N ALA A 28 -1.23 -1.92 6.51
CA ALA A 28 -2.27 -2.74 5.89
C ALA A 28 -2.44 -2.40 4.40
N GLY A 29 -2.15 -1.17 4.00
CA GLY A 29 -2.28 -0.72 2.62
C GLY A 29 -2.14 0.79 2.48
N VAL A 30 -2.60 1.32 1.36
CA VAL A 30 -2.43 2.73 0.98
C VAL A 30 -3.79 3.33 0.70
N SER A 31 -4.10 4.45 1.36
CA SER A 31 -5.35 5.17 1.13
C SER A 31 -5.22 6.11 -0.07
N MET A 32 -5.58 5.63 -1.26
CA MET A 32 -5.59 6.45 -2.47
C MET A 32 -6.88 7.26 -2.60
N PRO A 33 -6.82 8.53 -3.05
CA PRO A 33 -8.03 9.26 -3.46
C PRO A 33 -8.80 8.44 -4.50
N GLY A 34 -10.09 8.19 -4.25
CA GLY A 34 -10.93 7.37 -5.13
C GLY A 34 -10.59 5.88 -5.17
N GLY A 35 -9.74 5.38 -4.25
CA GLY A 35 -9.34 3.98 -4.22
C GLY A 35 -10.06 3.16 -3.16
N SER A 36 -10.05 1.84 -3.34
CA SER A 36 -10.46 0.87 -2.32
C SER A 36 -9.55 -0.37 -2.33
N PHE A 37 -9.43 -1.02 -1.17
CA PHE A 37 -8.77 -2.32 -1.02
C PHE A 37 -9.34 -3.05 0.19
N TYR A 38 -9.01 -4.34 0.35
CA TYR A 38 -9.46 -5.10 1.52
C TYR A 38 -8.35 -5.94 2.16
N ARG A 39 -8.58 -6.31 3.41
CA ARG A 39 -7.79 -7.29 4.16
C ARG A 39 -8.69 -8.35 4.74
N ASP A 40 -8.37 -9.60 4.45
CA ASP A 40 -8.89 -10.73 5.20
C ASP A 40 -8.03 -10.93 6.44
N VAL A 41 -8.67 -10.99 7.60
CA VAL A 41 -8.02 -11.09 8.91
C VAL A 41 -8.74 -12.13 9.76
N PRO A 42 -8.04 -12.81 10.69
CA PRO A 42 -8.67 -13.65 11.69
C PRO A 42 -9.67 -12.87 12.55
N PRO A 43 -10.62 -13.56 13.18
CA PRO A 43 -11.47 -12.95 14.19
C PRO A 43 -10.63 -12.40 15.35
N GLY A 44 -11.01 -11.24 15.89
CA GLY A 44 -10.29 -10.62 17.00
C GLY A 44 -10.48 -9.11 17.06
N HIS A 45 -9.74 -8.49 17.98
CA HIS A 45 -9.70 -7.05 18.18
C HIS A 45 -8.64 -6.40 17.29
N TYR A 46 -9.00 -5.34 16.58
CA TYR A 46 -8.11 -4.61 15.68
C TYR A 46 -8.15 -3.11 15.94
N HIS A 47 -6.96 -2.52 16.00
CA HIS A 47 -6.75 -1.08 16.00
C HIS A 47 -6.49 -0.58 14.57
N LEU A 48 -7.38 0.26 14.06
CA LEU A 48 -7.32 0.88 12.74
C LEU A 48 -6.77 2.31 12.86
N SER A 49 -5.73 2.63 12.11
CA SER A 49 -5.20 3.99 12.04
C SER A 49 -4.73 4.35 10.63
N VAL A 50 -4.56 5.65 10.37
CA VAL A 50 -4.01 6.17 9.11
C VAL A 50 -2.91 7.15 9.45
N ASP A 51 -1.76 7.01 8.79
CA ASP A 51 -0.62 7.88 8.96
C ASP A 51 -1.04 9.32 8.65
N SER A 52 -0.95 10.17 9.66
CA SER A 52 -1.43 11.56 9.64
C SER A 52 -0.33 12.48 10.13
N TYR A 53 -0.31 13.72 9.61
CA TYR A 53 0.65 14.71 10.09
C TYR A 53 0.25 15.27 11.46
N GLY A 54 -1.04 15.55 11.64
CA GLY A 54 -1.60 15.98 12.91
C GLY A 54 -2.10 14.80 13.75
N VAL A 55 -2.08 14.98 15.07
CA VAL A 55 -2.76 14.10 16.02
C VAL A 55 -4.03 14.80 16.49
N ASP A 56 -5.17 14.12 16.36
CA ASP A 56 -6.50 14.60 16.74
C ASP A 56 -7.31 13.48 17.39
N PHE A 57 -8.35 13.84 18.15
CA PHE A 57 -9.26 12.88 18.74
C PHE A 57 -10.07 12.15 17.66
N GLY A 58 -10.28 10.84 17.84
CA GLY A 58 -11.15 10.04 16.96
C GLY A 58 -10.61 9.72 15.56
N GLN A 59 -9.31 9.94 15.32
CA GLN A 59 -8.63 9.54 14.07
C GLN A 59 -8.56 8.02 13.87
N THR A 60 -8.48 7.28 14.98
CA THR A 60 -8.32 5.83 15.00
C THR A 60 -9.62 5.14 15.44
N ARG A 61 -9.73 3.85 15.13
CA ARG A 61 -10.88 3.03 15.52
C ARG A 61 -10.45 1.66 15.98
N ASP A 62 -10.93 1.27 17.14
CA ASP A 62 -10.88 -0.11 17.59
C ASP A 62 -12.14 -0.84 17.14
N VAL A 63 -11.97 -2.06 16.63
CA VAL A 63 -13.07 -2.92 16.17
C VAL A 63 -12.87 -4.35 16.63
N ASP A 64 -13.96 -4.95 17.10
CA ASP A 64 -14.05 -6.39 17.30
C ASP A 64 -14.65 -7.03 16.06
N LEU A 65 -13.91 -7.99 15.49
CA LEU A 65 -14.32 -8.71 14.29
C LEU A 65 -14.66 -10.16 14.61
N PRO A 66 -15.96 -10.51 14.67
CA PRO A 66 -16.38 -11.90 14.75
C PRO A 66 -15.97 -12.72 13.51
N PRO A 67 -15.97 -14.06 13.59
CA PRO A 67 -15.81 -14.90 12.42
C PRO A 67 -16.86 -14.59 11.34
N GLY A 68 -16.40 -14.39 10.10
CA GLY A 68 -17.25 -14.08 8.94
C GLY A 68 -17.62 -12.60 8.81
N ALA A 69 -17.27 -11.75 9.77
CA ALA A 69 -17.64 -10.33 9.75
C ALA A 69 -17.03 -9.61 8.54
N THR A 70 -17.79 -8.70 7.94
CA THR A 70 -17.26 -7.75 6.95
C THR A 70 -17.58 -6.34 7.41
N ILE A 71 -16.57 -5.49 7.51
CA ILE A 71 -16.72 -4.07 7.87
C ILE A 71 -16.14 -3.17 6.79
N PHE A 72 -16.58 -1.91 6.79
CA PHE A 72 -16.15 -0.89 5.85
C PHE A 72 -15.59 0.31 6.61
N ALA A 73 -14.31 0.58 6.38
CA ALA A 73 -13.54 1.66 6.96
C ALA A 73 -13.29 2.73 5.89
N LYS A 74 -13.99 3.87 6.01
CA LYS A 74 -13.77 5.05 5.18
C LYS A 74 -12.58 5.82 5.71
N VAL A 75 -11.64 6.15 4.84
CA VAL A 75 -10.59 7.15 5.15
C VAL A 75 -11.09 8.52 4.72
N VAL A 76 -11.15 9.43 5.68
CA VAL A 76 -11.57 10.82 5.48
C VAL A 76 -10.35 11.71 5.67
N SER A 77 -10.17 12.69 4.78
CA SER A 77 -9.13 13.71 4.96
C SER A 77 -9.71 15.01 5.48
N ASN A 78 -8.97 15.64 6.37
CA ASN A 78 -9.11 17.05 6.71
C ASN A 78 -7.84 17.75 6.19
N ASP A 79 -8.03 18.55 5.15
CA ASP A 79 -6.93 19.11 4.36
C ASP A 79 -6.38 20.42 4.97
N ASN A 80 -7.06 20.97 6.00
CA ASN A 80 -6.76 22.27 6.60
C ASN A 80 -6.35 22.17 8.08
N TRP A 81 -5.79 21.03 8.51
CA TRP A 81 -5.48 20.81 9.93
C TRP A 81 -4.38 21.73 10.48
N ILE A 82 -3.31 21.95 9.72
CA ILE A 82 -2.32 23.00 10.00
C ILE A 82 -2.14 23.83 8.73
N GLU A 83 -2.38 25.13 8.87
CA GLU A 83 -2.08 26.16 7.90
C GLU A 83 -1.00 27.07 8.47
N GLY A 84 0.04 27.33 7.69
CA GLY A 84 1.14 28.18 8.13
C GLY A 84 1.93 28.78 6.97
N GLY A 85 2.40 30.02 7.16
CA GLY A 85 3.16 30.76 6.17
C GLY A 85 2.27 31.58 5.22
N GLY A 86 2.53 32.88 5.17
CA GLY A 86 1.80 33.84 4.33
C GLY A 86 2.03 35.31 4.70
N GLY A 87 3.13 35.63 5.41
CA GLY A 87 3.41 36.99 5.90
C GLY A 87 4.16 37.89 4.91
N GLY A 88 4.33 37.49 3.66
CA GLY A 88 5.11 38.27 2.68
C GLY A 88 4.73 37.94 1.25
N ARG A 89 4.78 38.96 0.38
CA ARG A 89 4.46 38.90 -1.06
C ARG A 89 5.21 37.74 -1.72
N GLY A 90 4.52 36.62 -1.92
CA GLY A 90 5.03 35.42 -2.61
C GLY A 90 5.22 34.16 -1.77
N GLY A 91 4.92 34.18 -0.46
CA GLY A 91 5.02 32.98 0.38
C GLY A 91 3.88 31.99 0.14
N GLY A 92 4.13 30.91 -0.60
CA GLY A 92 3.21 29.77 -0.67
C GLY A 92 3.05 29.14 0.70
N GLY A 93 1.86 29.26 1.30
CA GLY A 93 1.54 28.58 2.54
C GLY A 93 1.66 27.06 2.38
N TYR A 94 1.92 26.36 3.48
CA TYR A 94 1.86 24.89 3.49
C TYR A 94 0.56 24.41 4.13
N HIS A 95 -0.01 23.36 3.54
CA HIS A 95 -1.13 22.61 4.10
C HIS A 95 -0.64 21.22 4.51
N ARG A 96 -0.92 20.82 5.75
CA ARG A 96 -0.62 19.47 6.24
C ARG A 96 -1.91 18.72 6.50
N ASN A 97 -2.05 17.58 5.84
CA ASN A 97 -3.25 16.77 5.91
C ASN A 97 -3.30 15.94 7.18
N THR A 98 -4.50 15.80 7.71
CA THR A 98 -4.83 14.87 8.78
C THR A 98 -5.90 13.90 8.29
N PHE A 99 -5.77 12.62 8.64
CA PHE A 99 -6.67 11.56 8.19
C PHE A 99 -7.39 10.88 9.35
N TYR A 100 -8.60 10.41 9.07
CA TYR A 100 -9.45 9.72 10.03
C TYR A 100 -9.93 8.41 9.44
N VAL A 101 -10.10 7.39 10.29
CA VAL A 101 -10.78 6.15 9.94
C VAL A 101 -12.17 6.16 10.54
N TRP A 102 -13.21 6.07 9.70
CA TRP A 102 -14.61 6.00 10.12
C TRP A 102 -15.23 4.69 9.69
N LEU A 103 -16.05 4.09 10.54
CA LEU A 103 -16.79 2.88 10.21
C LEU A 103 -18.12 3.26 9.56
N TYR A 104 -18.43 2.63 8.43
CA TYR A 104 -19.67 2.86 7.70
C TYR A 104 -20.50 1.58 7.60
N PRO A 105 -21.84 1.69 7.68
CA PRO A 105 -22.72 0.58 7.41
C PRO A 105 -22.63 0.17 5.93
N PHE A 106 -22.90 -1.10 5.66
CA PHE A 106 -22.76 -1.71 4.34
C PHE A 106 -23.52 -0.94 3.25
N GLU A 107 -24.76 -0.54 3.54
CA GLU A 107 -25.67 0.11 2.59
C GLU A 107 -25.12 1.47 2.13
N ALA A 108 -24.41 2.18 3.01
CA ALA A 108 -23.80 3.45 2.69
C ALA A 108 -22.44 3.28 2.01
N ALA A 109 -21.64 2.30 2.44
CA ALA A 109 -20.29 2.11 1.92
C ALA A 109 -20.25 1.48 0.53
N TRP A 110 -21.14 0.52 0.27
CA TRP A 110 -21.05 -0.34 -0.91
C TRP A 110 -21.10 0.41 -2.25
N PRO A 111 -22.01 1.39 -2.48
CA PRO A 111 -22.02 2.17 -3.72
C PRO A 111 -20.72 2.93 -3.95
N ILE A 112 -20.11 3.43 -2.87
CA ILE A 112 -18.86 4.19 -2.94
C ILE A 112 -17.69 3.25 -3.19
N VAL A 113 -17.64 2.08 -2.55
CA VAL A 113 -16.61 1.07 -2.85
C VAL A 113 -16.66 0.64 -4.31
N LEU A 114 -17.86 0.49 -4.88
CA LEU A 114 -18.05 0.18 -6.30
C LEU A 114 -17.55 1.31 -7.21
N LEU A 115 -17.82 2.58 -6.86
CA LEU A 115 -17.35 3.75 -7.61
C LEU A 115 -15.84 4.03 -7.42
N ALA A 116 -15.32 3.82 -6.22
CA ALA A 116 -13.90 3.84 -5.87
C ALA A 116 -13.15 2.58 -6.33
N GLY A 117 -13.87 1.66 -6.98
CA GLY A 117 -13.38 0.51 -7.72
C GLY A 117 -13.71 0.59 -9.21
N ALA A 118 -14.08 1.77 -9.73
CA ALA A 118 -14.42 2.00 -11.14
C ALA A 118 -13.19 1.81 -12.03
N GLY A 119 -12.92 0.53 -12.28
CA GLY A 119 -11.81 -0.02 -13.03
C GLY A 119 -11.76 -1.56 -12.98
N GLY A 120 -12.62 -2.26 -12.23
CA GLY A 120 -12.60 -3.72 -12.27
C GLY A 120 -13.92 -4.37 -11.87
N LEU A 121 -14.62 -4.95 -12.86
CA LEU A 121 -15.59 -6.01 -12.63
C LEU A 121 -14.90 -7.15 -11.87
N LEU A 122 -15.37 -7.48 -10.66
CA LEU A 122 -14.91 -8.68 -9.97
C LEU A 122 -16.05 -9.41 -9.25
N VAL A 123 -16.00 -10.73 -9.44
CA VAL A 123 -17.01 -11.75 -9.23
C VAL A 123 -17.36 -11.94 -7.75
N LEU A 124 -18.66 -12.00 -7.48
CA LEU A 124 -19.24 -12.44 -6.22
C LEU A 124 -18.93 -13.93 -6.02
N LEU A 125 -18.09 -14.26 -5.03
CA LEU A 125 -18.15 -15.57 -4.38
C LEU A 125 -18.63 -15.36 -2.95
N ALA A 126 -19.95 -15.49 -2.78
CA ALA A 126 -20.52 -15.98 -1.54
C ALA A 126 -20.07 -17.44 -1.38
N GLY A 127 -19.00 -17.67 -0.63
CA GLY A 127 -18.48 -19.00 -0.36
C GLY A 127 -17.95 -19.07 1.05
N CYS A 128 -18.71 -19.70 1.95
CA CYS A 128 -18.14 -20.25 3.18
C CYS A 128 -17.07 -21.28 2.77
N GLY A 129 -15.81 -20.94 2.99
CA GLY A 129 -14.65 -21.82 2.87
C GLY A 129 -13.62 -21.45 3.93
N PRO A 130 -12.80 -22.40 4.42
CA PRO A 130 -11.95 -22.18 5.59
C PRO A 130 -10.83 -21.18 5.25
N GLY A 131 -11.02 -19.92 5.61
CA GLY A 131 -9.98 -18.90 5.52
C GLY A 131 -8.98 -19.03 6.67
N LEU A 132 -7.70 -18.84 6.36
CA LEU A 132 -6.51 -19.25 7.12
C LEU A 132 -6.01 -18.25 8.18
N PRO A 133 -5.45 -18.72 9.32
CA PRO A 133 -5.07 -17.92 10.49
C PRO A 133 -3.88 -16.96 10.26
N LEU A 134 -3.71 -15.94 11.13
CA LEU A 134 -2.59 -14.98 11.14
C LEU A 134 -1.21 -15.60 11.46
N THR A 135 -1.12 -16.91 11.54
CA THR A 135 0.14 -17.67 11.52
C THR A 135 -0.12 -19.00 10.80
N GLY A 136 -0.36 -18.95 9.50
CA GLY A 136 -0.56 -20.13 8.67
C GLY A 136 -0.61 -19.75 7.21
N ALA A 137 0.15 -20.47 6.38
CA ALA A 137 0.33 -20.22 4.95
C ALA A 137 -0.94 -19.66 4.29
N VAL A 138 -0.94 -18.36 3.95
CA VAL A 138 -2.00 -17.75 3.15
C VAL A 138 -2.08 -18.54 1.84
N ALA A 139 -3.28 -19.03 1.50
CA ALA A 139 -3.49 -19.68 0.22
C ALA A 139 -3.38 -18.59 -0.86
N ILE A 140 -2.20 -18.51 -1.45
CA ILE A 140 -1.88 -17.62 -2.55
C ILE A 140 -2.81 -18.00 -3.72
N SER A 141 -3.72 -17.09 -4.09
CA SER A 141 -4.67 -17.34 -5.19
C SER A 141 -3.91 -17.74 -6.46
N PRO A 142 -4.40 -18.68 -7.27
CA PRO A 142 -3.82 -18.94 -8.58
C PRO A 142 -3.74 -17.65 -9.41
N VAL A 143 -2.73 -17.56 -10.28
CA VAL A 143 -2.64 -16.43 -11.22
C VAL A 143 -3.84 -16.49 -12.17
N PRO A 144 -4.64 -15.42 -12.31
CA PRO A 144 -5.78 -15.43 -13.21
C PRO A 144 -5.37 -15.70 -14.67
N VAL A 145 -6.29 -16.27 -15.44
CA VAL A 145 -6.07 -16.57 -16.87
C VAL A 145 -5.72 -15.28 -17.62
N GLN A 146 -4.72 -15.33 -18.50
CA GLN A 146 -4.16 -14.19 -19.26
C GLN A 146 -3.49 -13.10 -18.41
N GLN A 147 -3.40 -13.29 -17.09
CA GLN A 147 -2.65 -12.41 -16.21
C GLN A 147 -1.33 -13.04 -15.83
N ALA A 148 -0.50 -12.23 -15.21
CA ALA A 148 0.74 -12.64 -14.60
C ALA A 148 0.87 -12.02 -13.22
N ARG A 149 1.82 -12.49 -12.43
CA ARG A 149 2.02 -12.02 -11.07
C ARG A 149 3.40 -11.41 -10.89
N ILE A 150 3.42 -10.25 -10.24
CA ILE A 150 4.65 -9.64 -9.76
C ILE A 150 4.64 -9.72 -8.24
N TRP A 151 5.63 -10.43 -7.69
CA TRP A 151 5.92 -10.47 -6.26
C TRP A 151 6.84 -9.34 -5.88
N PHE A 152 6.52 -8.69 -4.77
CA PHE A 152 7.36 -7.68 -4.14
C PHE A 152 7.73 -8.16 -2.75
N TYR A 153 9.02 -8.14 -2.42
CA TYR A 153 9.47 -8.57 -1.11
C TYR A 153 10.69 -7.80 -0.63
N ARG A 154 10.86 -7.78 0.70
CA ARG A 154 12.01 -7.20 1.37
C ARG A 154 12.33 -8.00 2.62
N ASP A 155 13.61 -8.25 2.85
CA ASP A 155 14.06 -8.97 4.04
C ASP A 155 13.87 -8.15 5.31
N GLN A 156 13.79 -8.83 6.45
CA GLN A 156 13.84 -8.19 7.76
C GLN A 156 15.30 -8.08 8.17
N ASN A 157 15.81 -6.86 8.29
CA ASN A 157 17.11 -6.59 8.87
C ASN A 157 16.94 -5.43 9.88
N PRO A 158 17.20 -5.64 11.19
CA PRO A 158 17.04 -4.60 12.20
C PRO A 158 18.04 -3.45 12.05
N ASN A 159 19.12 -3.66 11.29
CA ASN A 159 20.13 -2.63 11.04
C ASN A 159 19.80 -1.78 9.79
N GLU A 160 18.80 -2.18 8.99
CA GLU A 160 18.36 -1.43 7.80
C GLU A 160 17.21 -0.47 8.13
N PRO A 161 16.98 0.57 7.30
CA PRO A 161 15.93 1.55 7.47
C PRO A 161 14.56 0.92 7.62
N MET A 162 13.85 1.23 8.70
CA MET A 162 12.45 0.78 8.86
C MET A 162 11.47 1.53 7.95
N ALA A 163 11.96 2.42 7.08
CA ALA A 163 11.17 3.12 6.09
C ALA A 163 10.49 2.14 5.14
N SER A 164 9.23 2.45 4.83
CA SER A 164 8.38 1.64 3.96
C SER A 164 8.08 2.44 2.70
N PRO A 165 8.87 2.35 1.61
CA PRO A 165 8.60 3.10 0.38
C PRO A 165 7.46 2.48 -0.44
N TYR A 166 6.79 3.31 -1.26
CA TYR A 166 5.84 2.81 -2.25
C TYR A 166 6.56 2.06 -3.36
N ILE A 167 5.92 1.01 -3.84
CA ILE A 167 6.30 0.30 -5.07
C ILE A 167 5.23 0.60 -6.10
N ARG A 168 5.66 0.99 -7.30
CA ARG A 168 4.80 1.34 -8.41
C ARG A 168 4.94 0.33 -9.55
N VAL A 169 3.82 0.05 -10.21
CA VAL A 169 3.77 -0.64 -11.50
C VAL A 169 3.09 0.29 -12.47
N ASP A 170 3.77 0.58 -13.58
CA ASP A 170 3.34 1.52 -14.62
C ASP A 170 2.96 2.90 -14.05
N GLY A 171 3.76 3.35 -13.08
CA GLY A 171 3.59 4.65 -12.42
C GLY A 171 2.54 4.68 -11.31
N ALA A 172 1.66 3.68 -11.19
CA ALA A 172 0.65 3.65 -10.15
C ALA A 172 1.07 2.75 -8.98
N ILE A 173 0.66 3.11 -7.76
CA ILE A 173 1.08 2.42 -6.54
C ILE A 173 0.51 0.98 -6.55
N ALA A 174 1.41 0.01 -6.58
CA ALA A 174 1.08 -1.41 -6.63
C ALA A 174 1.19 -2.08 -5.26
N ALA A 175 2.16 -1.65 -4.44
CA ALA A 175 2.46 -2.22 -3.13
C ALA A 175 3.22 -1.23 -2.23
N VAL A 176 3.47 -1.66 -0.98
CA VAL A 176 4.35 -0.99 -0.02
C VAL A 176 5.48 -1.95 0.32
N SER A 177 6.73 -1.48 0.28
CA SER A 177 7.89 -2.27 0.69
C SER A 177 8.04 -2.24 2.21
N VAL A 178 7.39 -3.18 2.90
CA VAL A 178 7.51 -3.33 4.35
C VAL A 178 8.74 -4.19 4.68
N PRO A 179 9.60 -3.79 5.64
CA PRO A 179 10.66 -4.65 6.15
C PRO A 179 10.11 -6.03 6.58
N GLY A 180 10.75 -7.11 6.12
CA GLY A 180 10.30 -8.48 6.38
C GLY A 180 8.98 -8.86 5.69
N GLY A 181 8.47 -8.03 4.78
CA GLY A 181 7.19 -8.18 4.13
C GLY A 181 7.27 -8.76 2.72
N ALA A 182 6.20 -9.44 2.32
CA ALA A 182 5.94 -9.83 0.94
C ALA A 182 4.51 -9.48 0.54
N SER A 183 4.34 -9.08 -0.72
CA SER A 183 3.03 -8.83 -1.35
C SER A 183 3.11 -9.21 -2.82
N TYR A 184 1.96 -9.27 -3.49
CA TYR A 184 1.95 -9.46 -4.94
C TYR A 184 0.88 -8.61 -5.62
N ARG A 185 1.09 -8.38 -6.91
CA ARG A 185 0.10 -7.79 -7.80
C ARG A 185 -0.07 -8.66 -9.03
N ASP A 186 -1.32 -8.99 -9.32
CA ASP A 186 -1.67 -9.57 -10.61
C ASP A 186 -1.82 -8.44 -11.64
N VAL A 187 -1.19 -8.61 -12.81
CA VAL A 187 -1.10 -7.65 -13.90
C VAL A 187 -1.48 -8.32 -15.21
N ALA A 188 -1.86 -7.53 -16.21
CA ALA A 188 -2.03 -8.04 -17.56
C ALA A 188 -0.70 -8.64 -18.07
N ALA A 189 -0.76 -9.56 -19.03
CA ALA A 189 0.45 -9.94 -19.74
C ALA A 189 0.95 -8.77 -20.60
N GLY A 190 2.26 -8.57 -20.63
CA GLY A 190 2.88 -7.49 -21.41
C GLY A 190 4.11 -6.91 -20.74
N ARG A 191 4.57 -5.77 -21.27
CA ARG A 191 5.72 -5.04 -20.74
C ARG A 191 5.26 -4.10 -19.63
N HIS A 192 5.87 -4.24 -18.46
CA HIS A 192 5.57 -3.44 -17.28
C HIS A 192 6.81 -2.72 -16.77
N GLN A 193 6.63 -1.50 -16.27
CA GLN A 193 7.65 -0.78 -15.52
C GLN A 193 7.40 -0.94 -14.03
N ILE A 194 8.33 -1.55 -13.31
CA ILE A 194 8.31 -1.61 -11.86
C ILE A 194 9.28 -0.57 -11.33
N SER A 195 8.87 0.24 -10.36
CA SER A 195 9.77 1.13 -9.63
C SER A 195 9.51 1.10 -8.13
N VAL A 196 10.56 1.34 -7.35
CA VAL A 196 10.44 1.64 -5.92
C VAL A 196 10.72 3.12 -5.69
N GLU A 197 9.91 3.78 -4.88
CA GLU A 197 10.20 5.15 -4.48
C GLU A 197 11.48 5.20 -3.64
N SER A 198 12.35 6.13 -4.00
CA SER A 198 13.67 6.28 -3.42
C SER A 198 14.02 7.76 -3.44
N TYR A 199 14.80 8.19 -2.45
CA TYR A 199 15.28 9.58 -2.42
C TYR A 199 16.20 9.86 -3.61
N VAL A 200 17.19 8.99 -3.81
CA VAL A 200 18.08 9.05 -4.97
C VAL A 200 17.44 8.31 -6.13
N ASN A 201 17.57 8.88 -7.33
CA ASN A 201 17.20 8.24 -8.58
C ASN A 201 18.43 8.09 -9.48
N ASP A 202 19.09 6.93 -9.41
CA ASP A 202 20.26 6.56 -10.21
C ASP A 202 19.92 5.52 -11.30
N GLY A 203 18.63 5.17 -11.43
CA GLY A 203 18.12 4.18 -12.37
C GLY A 203 17.99 2.77 -11.80
N ASN A 204 18.63 2.45 -10.67
CA ASN A 204 18.55 1.12 -10.07
C ASN A 204 17.24 0.87 -9.31
N GLN A 205 16.44 1.92 -9.10
CA GLN A 205 15.09 1.88 -8.53
C GLN A 205 14.07 1.26 -9.49
N THR A 206 14.37 1.26 -10.81
CA THR A 206 13.39 0.97 -11.87
C THR A 206 13.83 -0.22 -12.71
N LYS A 207 12.88 -1.09 -13.06
CA LYS A 207 13.07 -2.21 -13.99
C LYS A 207 11.92 -2.26 -14.99
N LEU A 208 12.28 -2.42 -16.27
CA LEU A 208 11.34 -2.80 -17.32
C LEU A 208 11.39 -4.31 -17.46
N VAL A 209 10.23 -4.94 -17.48
CA VAL A 209 10.11 -6.40 -17.50
C VAL A 209 8.97 -6.80 -18.42
N ASP A 210 9.25 -7.77 -19.28
CA ASP A 210 8.23 -8.45 -20.08
C ASP A 210 7.64 -9.59 -19.26
N VAL A 211 6.32 -9.56 -19.08
CA VAL A 211 5.58 -10.50 -18.25
C VAL A 211 4.62 -11.32 -19.13
N PRO A 212 4.99 -12.56 -19.53
CA PRO A 212 4.11 -13.43 -20.28
C PRO A 212 2.87 -13.86 -19.48
N PRO A 213 1.78 -14.29 -20.14
CA PRO A 213 0.63 -14.89 -19.45
C PRO A 213 1.04 -16.04 -18.53
N GLY A 214 0.54 -16.05 -17.30
CA GLY A 214 0.83 -17.03 -16.26
C GLY A 214 2.20 -16.88 -15.59
N ALA A 215 3.05 -15.95 -16.03
CA ALA A 215 4.37 -15.76 -15.48
C ALA A 215 4.32 -15.22 -14.03
N GLN A 216 5.38 -15.52 -13.27
CA GLN A 216 5.60 -14.92 -11.96
C GLN A 216 6.98 -14.29 -11.91
N ILE A 217 7.03 -12.99 -11.62
CA ILE A 217 8.24 -12.19 -11.50
C ILE A 217 8.48 -11.89 -10.02
N TYR A 218 9.73 -11.91 -9.57
CA TYR A 218 10.07 -11.69 -8.16
C TYR A 218 11.00 -10.50 -8.03
N ALA A 219 10.46 -9.39 -7.53
CA ALA A 219 11.16 -8.13 -7.33
C ALA A 219 11.50 -7.95 -5.83
N ARG A 220 12.79 -7.95 -5.53
CA ARG A 220 13.33 -7.63 -4.20
C ARG A 220 13.59 -6.14 -4.11
N VAL A 221 13.10 -5.52 -3.03
CA VAL A 221 13.49 -4.16 -2.66
C VAL A 221 14.69 -4.27 -1.72
N VAL A 222 15.78 -3.62 -2.09
CA VAL A 222 17.03 -3.61 -1.32
C VAL A 222 17.28 -2.18 -0.83
N PRO A 223 17.32 -1.95 0.50
CA PRO A 223 17.72 -0.67 1.05
C PRO A 223 19.18 -0.36 0.72
N LEU A 224 19.44 0.90 0.46
CA LEU A 224 20.77 1.46 0.55
C LEU A 224 20.82 2.40 1.71
N ASP A 225 21.54 1.96 2.71
CA ASP A 225 21.83 2.76 3.87
C ASP A 225 22.85 3.82 3.46
N ASN A 226 22.70 5.01 4.02
CA ASN A 226 23.76 6.02 4.04
C ASN A 226 24.22 6.53 2.66
N TYR A 227 23.38 6.46 1.63
CA TYR A 227 23.78 6.95 0.30
C TYR A 227 23.86 8.48 0.24
N GLU A 228 22.93 9.19 0.89
CA GLU A 228 23.04 10.64 1.07
C GLU A 228 23.11 10.99 2.55
N GLU A 229 24.27 11.52 2.92
CA GLU A 229 24.58 12.02 4.25
C GLU A 229 25.01 13.48 4.17
N GLY A 230 24.56 14.29 5.13
CA GLY A 230 25.00 15.67 5.23
C GLY A 230 24.70 16.27 6.60
N GLY A 231 25.52 17.22 7.02
CA GLY A 231 25.39 17.92 8.31
C GLY A 231 26.74 18.33 8.86
N GLY A 232 26.79 19.47 9.54
CA GLY A 232 28.01 19.96 10.19
C GLY A 232 28.31 19.20 11.48
N GLU A 233 29.59 19.23 11.88
CA GLU A 233 30.22 18.56 13.04
C GLU A 233 29.46 18.71 14.38
N PHE A 234 28.54 19.68 14.49
CA PHE A 234 27.81 20.00 15.72
C PHE A 234 26.27 19.99 15.58
N GLY A 235 25.73 19.59 14.42
CA GLY A 235 24.34 19.85 14.04
C GLY A 235 23.51 18.65 13.61
N GLY A 236 23.83 17.43 14.09
CA GLY A 236 23.05 16.21 13.83
C GLY A 236 22.84 15.93 12.34
N GLY A 237 23.71 15.11 11.75
CA GLY A 237 23.59 14.74 10.34
C GLY A 237 22.21 14.18 9.97
N TYR A 238 21.84 14.30 8.70
CA TYR A 238 20.69 13.61 8.14
C TYR A 238 21.14 12.44 7.26
N HIS A 239 20.33 11.38 7.24
CA HIS A 239 20.44 10.26 6.31
C HIS A 239 19.14 10.15 5.54
N ARG A 240 19.22 10.03 4.21
CA ARG A 240 18.04 9.81 3.36
C ARG A 240 18.00 8.37 2.86
N ASN A 241 16.88 7.70 3.08
CA ASN A 241 16.69 6.32 2.66
C ASN A 241 16.56 6.22 1.14
N SER A 242 17.41 5.41 0.53
CA SER A 242 17.34 5.08 -0.89
C SER A 242 17.13 3.57 -1.08
N PHE A 243 16.53 3.18 -2.20
CA PHE A 243 16.12 1.79 -2.43
C PHE A 243 16.41 1.37 -3.85
N TYR A 244 16.93 0.16 -4.04
CA TYR A 244 17.04 -0.48 -5.35
C TYR A 244 15.98 -1.56 -5.53
N LEU A 245 15.75 -1.87 -6.80
CA LEU A 245 14.87 -2.95 -7.23
C LEU A 245 15.68 -4.00 -7.98
N TRP A 246 15.68 -5.23 -7.48
CA TRP A 246 16.38 -6.36 -8.09
C TRP A 246 15.41 -7.47 -8.46
N LEU A 247 15.57 -8.04 -9.66
CA LEU A 247 14.78 -9.18 -10.10
C LEU A 247 15.55 -10.47 -9.77
N TYR A 248 14.85 -11.43 -9.16
CA TYR A 248 15.43 -12.73 -8.82
C TYR A 248 14.62 -13.87 -9.43
N PRO A 249 15.29 -14.99 -9.76
CA PRO A 249 14.58 -16.21 -10.13
C PRO A 249 13.85 -16.79 -8.90
N ARG A 250 12.82 -17.60 -9.16
CA ARG A 250 11.93 -18.15 -8.14
C ARG A 250 12.70 -18.89 -7.04
N GLU A 251 13.73 -19.64 -7.41
CA GLU A 251 14.51 -20.51 -6.53
C GLU A 251 15.24 -19.70 -5.45
N VAL A 252 15.60 -18.45 -5.76
CA VAL A 252 16.27 -17.52 -4.84
C VAL A 252 15.26 -16.72 -4.02
N ALA A 253 14.19 -16.24 -4.65
CA ALA A 253 13.22 -15.37 -4.00
C ALA A 253 12.28 -16.11 -3.04
N TRP A 254 11.84 -17.33 -3.41
CA TRP A 254 10.79 -18.04 -2.69
C TRP A 254 11.13 -18.38 -1.23
N PRO A 255 12.36 -18.81 -0.89
CA PRO A 255 12.73 -19.04 0.51
C PRO A 255 12.60 -17.80 1.39
N ALA A 256 12.87 -16.59 0.85
CA ALA A 256 12.70 -15.34 1.57
C ALA A 256 11.21 -14.99 1.73
N ILE A 257 10.45 -15.03 0.64
CA ILE A 257 8.99 -14.76 0.62
C ILE A 257 8.24 -15.69 1.58
N ALA A 258 8.61 -16.97 1.63
CA ALA A 258 7.97 -17.96 2.50
C ALA A 258 8.16 -17.66 3.99
N ARG A 259 9.15 -16.85 4.37
CA ARG A 259 9.42 -16.41 5.75
C ARG A 259 8.86 -15.02 6.04
N SER A 260 8.43 -14.29 5.03
CA SER A 260 7.92 -12.93 5.16
C SER A 260 6.52 -12.90 5.74
N VAL A 261 6.20 -11.79 6.42
CA VAL A 261 4.82 -11.43 6.72
C VAL A 261 4.13 -11.09 5.40
N PHE A 262 2.98 -11.71 5.14
CA PHE A 262 2.26 -11.52 3.89
C PHE A 262 1.21 -10.42 4.01
N TYR A 263 1.38 -9.34 3.23
CA TYR A 263 0.52 -8.16 3.24
C TYR A 263 -0.52 -8.16 2.11
N GLY A 264 -0.80 -9.31 1.48
CA GLY A 264 -1.92 -9.54 0.56
C GLY A 264 -1.82 -8.90 -0.84
N SER A 265 -2.85 -9.15 -1.67
CA SER A 265 -2.95 -8.70 -3.07
C SER A 265 -3.62 -7.33 -3.19
N GLY A 266 -3.05 -6.41 -3.96
CA GLY A 266 -3.79 -5.22 -4.39
C GLY A 266 -4.64 -5.52 -5.63
N GLY A 267 -5.88 -5.05 -5.71
CA GLY A 267 -6.77 -5.25 -6.87
C GLY A 267 -6.54 -4.20 -7.96
N MET A 268 -6.37 -4.65 -9.22
CA MET A 268 -6.33 -3.97 -10.53
C MET A 268 -5.95 -2.46 -10.58
N LEU A 269 -4.90 -2.13 -11.33
CA LEU A 269 -4.68 -0.78 -11.86
C LEU A 269 -5.21 -0.78 -13.30
N THR A 270 -6.32 -0.09 -13.56
CA THR A 270 -6.66 0.26 -14.93
C THR A 270 -5.70 1.33 -15.40
N ALA A 271 -5.02 1.06 -16.52
CA ALA A 271 -4.28 2.06 -17.26
C ALA A 271 -5.17 3.30 -17.46
N ALA A 272 -4.73 4.45 -16.95
CA ALA A 272 -5.34 5.71 -17.31
C ALA A 272 -5.12 5.91 -18.82
N VAL A 273 -6.21 5.83 -19.59
CA VAL A 273 -6.21 6.24 -20.98
C VAL A 273 -5.92 7.75 -21.01
N PRO A 274 -4.89 8.24 -21.71
CA PRO A 274 -4.69 9.66 -21.85
C PRO A 274 -5.90 10.27 -22.56
N ALA A 275 -6.50 11.28 -21.96
CA ALA A 275 -7.50 12.11 -22.62
C ALA A 275 -6.88 12.70 -23.90
N ARG A 276 -7.55 12.50 -25.03
CA ARG A 276 -7.24 13.19 -26.28
C ARG A 276 -7.60 14.65 -26.20
#